data_AF-A0A419ZZ54-F1
#
_entry.id   AF-A0A419ZZ54-F1
#
_cell.length_a   1.000
_cell.length_b   1.000
_cell.length_c   1.000
_cell.angle_alpha   90.00
_cell.angle_beta   90.00
_cell.angle_gamma   90.00
#
_symmetry.space_group_name_H-M   'P 1'
#
loop_
_entity.id
_entity.type
_entity.pdbx_description
1 polymer ?
#
loop_
_entity_poly.entity_id
_entity_poly.type
_entity_poly.pdbx_seq_one_letter_code
_entity_poly.pdbx_strand_id
1 'polypeptide(L)'
;MKQATLAKLQRAVRDKVVRLLYLDEAGFHGSPPVQRSWSPRGLPHQVEPNHHCRRSVIGALDFGENTLIHAAHSGTIKAPNVEHFIDGVLAGAASMPTVIVLDNASIHHAINEATRQRWLLEHKTVLFYLPAYSPELNMIEIVWRHLKYRWRRALTWTRETIDTELTALPSRYGQDFQTDFS
;
A
#
# COMPACT_ATOMS: atom_id res chain seq x y z
N MET A 1 -4.60 23.66 3.11
CA MET A 1 -4.67 23.24 4.54
C MET A 1 -4.18 21.81 4.75
N LYS A 2 -4.79 20.79 4.12
CA LYS A 2 -4.44 19.37 4.34
C LYS A 2 -2.97 19.00 4.04
N GLN A 3 -2.39 19.52 2.95
CA GLN A 3 -0.97 19.26 2.62
C GLN A 3 0.01 19.80 3.69
N ALA A 4 -0.26 20.99 4.23
CA ALA A 4 0.54 21.55 5.32
C ALA A 4 0.42 20.71 6.61
N THR A 5 -0.77 20.15 6.88
CA THR A 5 -0.96 19.20 7.98
C THR A 5 -0.17 17.91 7.77
N LEU A 6 -0.20 17.35 6.54
CA LEU A 6 0.57 16.16 6.21
C LEU A 6 2.07 16.37 6.40
N ALA A 7 2.61 17.51 5.97
CA ALA A 7 4.01 17.87 6.18
C ALA A 7 4.36 17.97 7.68
N LYS A 8 3.47 18.51 8.51
CA LYS A 8 3.64 18.54 9.98
C LYS A 8 3.64 17.13 10.58
N LEU A 9 2.75 16.25 10.11
CA LEU A 9 2.71 14.85 10.54
C LEU A 9 4.01 14.12 10.17
N GLN A 10 4.48 14.26 8.93
CA GLN A 10 5.75 13.68 8.49
C GLN A 10 6.92 14.18 9.35
N ARG A 11 6.93 15.46 9.73
CA ARG A 11 7.93 15.98 10.69
C ARG A 11 7.80 15.35 12.07
N ALA A 12 6.59 15.24 12.61
CA ALA A 12 6.34 14.62 13.91
C ALA A 12 6.72 13.12 13.96
N VAL A 13 6.66 12.42 12.81
CA VAL A 13 7.18 11.05 12.67
C VAL A 13 8.70 11.03 12.80
N ARG A 14 9.41 11.96 12.15
CA ARG A 14 10.88 12.09 12.28
C ARG A 14 11.29 12.38 13.72
N ASP A 15 10.45 13.12 14.45
CA ASP A 15 10.61 13.39 15.89
C ASP A 15 10.14 12.21 16.78
N LYS A 16 9.68 11.10 16.20
CA LYS A 16 9.18 9.88 16.87
C LYS A 16 8.02 10.12 17.85
N VAL A 17 7.20 11.13 17.58
CA VAL A 17 6.04 11.49 18.41
C VAL A 17 4.77 10.78 17.95
N VAL A 18 4.66 10.52 16.65
CA VAL A 18 3.49 9.92 16.01
C VAL A 18 3.92 8.87 15.01
N ARG A 19 3.15 7.80 14.89
CA ARG A 19 3.27 6.83 13.81
C ARG A 19 2.39 7.26 12.64
N LEU A 20 2.91 7.27 11.43
CA LEU A 20 2.16 7.65 10.22
C LEU A 20 2.16 6.49 9.24
N LEU A 21 0.96 6.01 8.92
CA LEU A 21 0.74 4.90 8.00
C LEU A 21 0.03 5.40 6.76
N TYR A 22 0.57 5.15 5.57
CA TYR A 22 -0.13 5.38 4.30
C TYR A 22 -0.80 4.09 3.88
N LEU A 23 -2.13 4.06 3.82
CA LEU A 23 -2.90 2.89 3.43
C LEU A 23 -3.50 3.09 2.04
N ASP A 24 -3.40 2.04 1.22
CA ASP A 24 -3.96 1.99 -0.13
C ASP A 24 -4.10 0.55 -0.63
N GLU A 25 -4.87 0.38 -1.70
CA GLU A 25 -5.04 -0.87 -2.40
C GLU A 25 -4.44 -0.86 -3.82
N ALA A 26 -3.70 -1.92 -4.16
CA ALA A 26 -3.13 -2.10 -5.47
C ALA A 26 -3.60 -3.39 -6.15
N GLY A 27 -4.08 -3.28 -7.39
CA GLY A 27 -4.31 -4.44 -8.25
C GLY A 27 -3.02 -4.96 -8.90
N PHE A 28 -2.82 -6.28 -8.86
CA PHE A 28 -1.72 -6.98 -9.54
C PHE A 28 -2.28 -8.02 -10.51
N HIS A 29 -1.81 -7.97 -11.76
CA HIS A 29 -2.19 -8.90 -12.81
C HIS A 29 -1.12 -9.98 -12.99
N GLY A 30 -1.54 -11.16 -13.44
CA GLY A 30 -0.63 -12.26 -13.77
C GLY A 30 0.32 -11.88 -14.89
N SER A 31 -0.16 -11.15 -15.90
CA SER A 31 0.73 -10.50 -16.88
C SER A 31 1.49 -9.33 -16.25
N PRO A 32 2.82 -9.21 -16.46
CA PRO A 32 3.57 -8.02 -16.06
C PRO A 32 3.12 -6.81 -16.88
N PRO A 33 3.12 -5.60 -16.27
CA PRO A 33 2.95 -4.40 -17.05
C PRO A 33 4.12 -4.25 -18.03
N VAL A 34 3.96 -3.41 -19.06
CA VAL A 34 5.08 -3.09 -19.95
C VAL A 34 6.17 -2.39 -19.14
N GLN A 35 7.31 -3.07 -18.98
CA GLN A 35 8.47 -2.58 -18.24
C GLN A 35 9.54 -2.09 -19.21
N ARG A 36 10.35 -1.12 -18.77
CA ARG A 36 11.54 -0.70 -19.50
C ARG A 36 12.63 -1.76 -19.30
N SER A 37 13.07 -2.39 -20.39
CA SER A 37 14.17 -3.37 -20.37
C SER A 37 15.06 -3.21 -21.60
N TRP A 38 16.29 -3.70 -21.50
CA TRP A 38 17.17 -3.83 -22.66
C TRP A 38 16.79 -5.07 -23.43
N SER A 39 16.52 -4.92 -24.72
CA SER A 39 16.26 -6.03 -25.63
C SER A 39 17.17 -5.94 -26.85
N PRO A 40 17.54 -7.07 -27.47
CA PRO A 40 18.27 -7.05 -28.73
C PRO A 40 17.52 -6.22 -29.78
N ARG A 41 18.27 -5.53 -30.66
CA ARG A 41 17.67 -4.74 -31.74
C ARG A 41 16.81 -5.66 -32.62
N GLY A 42 15.56 -5.27 -32.84
CA GLY A 42 14.60 -6.05 -33.65
C GLY A 42 13.86 -7.16 -32.90
N LEU A 43 14.20 -7.42 -31.63
CA LEU A 43 13.57 -8.45 -30.80
C LEU A 43 13.09 -7.84 -29.47
N PRO A 44 12.08 -6.95 -29.49
CA PRO A 44 11.56 -6.39 -28.26
C PRO A 44 10.99 -7.50 -27.37
N HIS A 45 11.16 -7.37 -26.06
CA HIS A 45 10.41 -8.18 -25.11
C HIS A 45 8.90 -8.01 -25.33
N GLN A 46 8.19 -9.13 -25.39
CA GLN A 46 6.74 -9.21 -25.57
C GLN A 46 6.11 -9.95 -24.38
N VAL A 47 4.87 -9.58 -24.05
CA VAL A 47 4.08 -10.19 -22.99
C VAL A 47 2.68 -10.40 -23.52
N GLU A 48 2.18 -11.63 -23.41
CA GLU A 48 0.78 -11.92 -23.67
C GLU A 48 -0.11 -11.33 -22.57
N PRO A 49 -1.10 -10.47 -22.92
CA PRO A 49 -2.02 -9.92 -21.93
C PRO A 49 -2.81 -11.03 -21.25
N ASN A 50 -2.77 -11.07 -19.92
CA ASN A 50 -3.56 -11.99 -19.11
C ASN A 50 -4.34 -11.20 -18.05
N HIS A 51 -5.59 -10.86 -18.39
CA HIS A 51 -6.48 -10.07 -17.54
C HIS A 51 -7.29 -10.91 -16.54
N HIS A 52 -7.32 -12.24 -16.71
CA HIS A 52 -8.13 -13.14 -15.88
C HIS A 52 -7.42 -13.64 -14.62
N CYS A 53 -6.09 -13.48 -14.55
CA CYS A 53 -5.31 -13.70 -13.36
C CYS A 53 -5.06 -12.35 -12.67
N ARG A 54 -5.78 -12.05 -11.60
CA ARG A 54 -5.62 -10.81 -10.82
C ARG A 54 -5.78 -11.08 -9.34
N ARG A 55 -5.06 -10.31 -8.54
CA ARG A 55 -5.27 -10.15 -7.09
C ARG A 55 -5.29 -8.68 -6.73
N SER A 56 -5.95 -8.37 -5.62
CA SER A 56 -5.87 -7.05 -5.00
C SER A 56 -5.01 -7.18 -3.75
N VAL A 57 -4.13 -6.23 -3.49
CA VAL A 57 -3.30 -6.19 -2.30
C VAL A 57 -3.68 -4.94 -1.54
N ILE A 58 -4.05 -5.07 -0.27
CA ILE A 58 -4.11 -3.94 0.66
C ILE A 58 -2.75 -3.80 1.32
N GLY A 59 -2.28 -2.57 1.50
CA GLY A 59 -1.02 -2.31 2.18
C GLY A 59 -1.08 -1.07 3.06
N ALA A 60 -0.24 -1.07 4.09
CA ALA A 60 0.06 0.07 4.93
C ALA A 60 1.58 0.28 4.97
N LEU A 61 2.03 1.40 4.40
CA LEU A 61 3.41 1.85 4.46
C LEU A 61 3.64 2.62 5.76
N ASP A 62 4.53 2.12 6.61
CA ASP A 62 5.03 2.87 7.76
C ASP A 62 6.07 3.89 7.30
N PHE A 63 5.73 5.17 7.40
CA PHE A 63 6.60 6.25 6.91
C PHE A 63 7.86 6.42 7.76
N GLY A 64 7.79 6.10 9.06
CA GLY A 64 8.94 6.25 9.96
C GLY A 64 9.96 5.14 9.79
N GLU A 65 9.48 3.90 9.77
CA GLU A 65 10.32 2.71 9.66
C GLU A 65 10.62 2.32 8.20
N ASN A 66 9.94 2.94 7.23
CA ASN A 66 10.01 2.59 5.80
C ASN A 66 9.73 1.09 5.53
N THR A 67 8.73 0.54 6.20
CA THR A 67 8.30 -0.86 6.08
C THR A 67 6.88 -0.97 5.52
N LEU A 68 6.58 -2.09 4.86
CA LEU A 68 5.27 -2.32 4.23
C LEU A 68 4.58 -3.53 4.86
N ILE A 69 3.46 -3.28 5.55
CA ILE A 69 2.52 -4.32 5.98
C ILE A 69 1.53 -4.52 4.84
N HIS A 70 1.21 -5.76 4.47
CA HIS A 70 0.36 -6.04 3.33
C HIS A 70 -0.43 -7.35 3.47
N ALA A 71 -1.55 -7.44 2.77
CA ALA A 71 -2.34 -8.66 2.64
C ALA A 71 -2.90 -8.79 1.21
N ALA A 72 -2.77 -9.97 0.61
CA ALA A 72 -3.30 -10.26 -0.72
C ALA A 72 -4.72 -10.84 -0.63
N HIS A 73 -5.58 -10.45 -1.57
CA HIS A 73 -6.96 -10.87 -1.69
C HIS A 73 -7.25 -11.37 -3.11
N SER A 74 -8.02 -12.46 -3.19
CA SER A 74 -8.46 -13.06 -4.45
C SER A 74 -9.48 -12.23 -5.24
N GLY A 75 -10.10 -11.24 -4.60
CA GLY A 75 -11.16 -10.42 -5.20
C GLY A 75 -11.06 -8.93 -4.89
N THR A 76 -12.19 -8.25 -5.06
CA THR A 76 -12.32 -6.82 -4.75
C THR A 76 -12.28 -6.59 -3.25
N ILE A 77 -11.45 -5.65 -2.83
CA ILE A 77 -11.38 -5.21 -1.44
C ILE A 77 -12.58 -4.33 -1.14
N LYS A 78 -13.25 -4.60 -0.01
CA LYS A 78 -14.43 -3.87 0.47
C LYS A 78 -14.12 -3.32 1.86
N ALA A 79 -14.94 -2.37 2.33
CA ALA A 79 -14.75 -1.73 3.64
C ALA A 79 -14.49 -2.72 4.80
N PRO A 80 -15.19 -3.87 4.94
CA PRO A 80 -14.89 -4.82 6.02
C PRO A 80 -13.49 -5.43 5.94
N ASN A 81 -12.94 -5.61 4.74
CA ASN A 81 -11.58 -6.10 4.57
C ASN A 81 -10.56 -5.03 5.02
N VAL A 82 -10.84 -3.75 4.75
CA VAL A 82 -10.02 -2.62 5.20
C VAL A 82 -10.04 -2.52 6.72
N GLU A 83 -11.22 -2.61 7.35
CA GLU A 83 -11.36 -2.60 8.81
C GLU A 83 -10.57 -3.74 9.46
N HIS A 84 -10.73 -4.96 8.94
CA HIS A 84 -10.01 -6.13 9.45
C HIS A 84 -8.49 -6.00 9.27
N PHE A 85 -8.04 -5.45 8.14
CA PHE A 85 -6.63 -5.21 7.91
C PHE A 85 -6.05 -4.17 8.89
N ILE A 86 -6.76 -3.06 9.11
CA ILE A 86 -6.34 -2.03 10.08
C ILE A 86 -6.30 -2.62 11.49
N ASP A 87 -7.28 -3.43 11.90
CA ASP A 87 -7.27 -4.11 13.20
C ASP A 87 -6.01 -4.98 13.38
N GLY A 88 -5.61 -5.73 12.34
CA GLY A 88 -4.38 -6.51 12.37
C GLY A 88 -3.12 -5.64 12.49
N VAL A 89 -3.08 -4.50 11.79
CA VAL A 89 -1.97 -3.53 11.87
C VAL A 89 -1.87 -2.89 13.26
N LEU A 90 -3.01 -2.61 13.89
CA LEU A 90 -3.08 -1.96 15.20
C LEU A 90 -2.85 -2.95 16.36
N ALA A 91 -3.18 -4.22 16.19
CA ALA A 91 -2.94 -5.26 17.20
C ALA A 91 -1.44 -5.40 17.56
N GLY A 92 -0.55 -5.13 16.60
CA GLY A 92 0.91 -5.13 16.81
C GLY A 92 1.51 -3.77 17.19
N ALA A 93 0.71 -2.71 17.30
CA ALA A 93 1.21 -1.36 17.48
C ALA A 93 1.45 -1.02 18.97
N ALA A 94 2.60 -0.42 19.27
CA ALA A 94 2.89 0.17 20.59
C ALA A 94 1.98 1.38 20.89
N SER A 95 1.95 1.86 22.13
CA SER A 95 1.03 2.91 22.65
C SER A 95 1.16 4.32 22.05
N MET A 96 1.92 4.45 20.95
CA MET A 96 2.16 5.69 20.23
C MET A 96 0.91 6.09 19.42
N PRO A 97 0.51 7.39 19.45
CA PRO A 97 -0.56 7.88 18.58
C PRO A 97 -0.27 7.54 17.12
N THR A 98 -1.28 7.02 16.42
CA THR A 98 -1.14 6.58 15.03
C THR A 98 -2.08 7.38 14.12
N VAL A 99 -1.57 7.84 13.00
CA VAL A 99 -2.37 8.48 11.95
C VAL A 99 -2.34 7.60 10.72
N ILE A 100 -3.51 7.16 10.26
CA ILE A 100 -3.65 6.39 9.02
C ILE A 100 -4.12 7.33 7.94
N VAL A 101 -3.26 7.58 6.95
CA VAL A 101 -3.54 8.36 5.76
C VAL A 101 -4.25 7.48 4.75
N LEU A 102 -5.40 7.96 4.26
CA LEU A 102 -6.25 7.29 3.28
C LEU A 102 -6.54 8.24 2.13
N ASP A 103 -6.74 7.69 0.94
CA ASP A 103 -7.30 8.44 -0.18
C ASP A 103 -8.81 8.69 0.06
N ASN A 104 -9.50 9.27 -0.92
CA ASN A 104 -10.91 9.60 -0.80
C ASN A 104 -11.86 8.51 -1.37
N ALA A 105 -11.40 7.27 -1.52
CA ALA A 105 -12.20 6.18 -2.07
C ALA A 105 -13.43 5.89 -1.20
N SER A 106 -14.54 5.56 -1.87
CA SER A 106 -15.83 5.30 -1.19
C SER A 106 -15.76 4.15 -0.18
N ILE A 107 -14.88 3.18 -0.40
CA ILE A 107 -14.64 2.05 0.52
C ILE A 107 -14.07 2.51 1.87
N HIS A 108 -13.27 3.57 1.92
CA HIS A 108 -12.73 4.12 3.17
C HIS A 108 -13.79 4.94 3.92
N HIS A 109 -14.68 5.62 3.19
CA HIS A 109 -15.82 6.31 3.79
C HIS A 109 -16.88 5.37 4.35
N ALA A 110 -16.97 4.15 3.81
CA ALA A 110 -17.84 3.11 4.32
C ALA A 110 -17.34 2.44 5.62
N ILE A 111 -16.16 2.84 6.14
CA ILE A 111 -15.68 2.40 7.45
C ILE A 111 -16.64 2.89 8.55
N ASN A 112 -17.12 1.96 9.37
CA ASN A 112 -18.09 2.22 10.42
C ASN A 112 -17.58 3.23 11.46
N GLU A 113 -18.43 4.19 11.83
CA GLU A 113 -18.12 5.19 12.86
C GLU A 113 -17.79 4.54 14.22
N ALA A 114 -18.49 3.46 14.59
CA ALA A 114 -18.17 2.71 15.82
C ALA A 114 -16.75 2.12 15.78
N THR A 115 -16.31 1.64 14.61
CA THR A 115 -14.94 1.15 14.40
C THR A 115 -13.92 2.29 14.54
N ARG A 116 -14.21 3.47 13.97
CA ARG A 116 -13.34 4.66 14.10
C ARG A 116 -13.19 5.10 15.56
N GLN A 117 -14.31 5.13 16.29
CA GLN A 117 -14.30 5.49 17.72
C GLN A 117 -13.52 4.47 18.54
N ARG A 118 -13.69 3.17 18.26
CA ARG A 118 -12.89 2.11 18.90
C ARG A 118 -11.39 2.33 18.66
N TRP A 119 -10.97 2.57 17.42
CA TRP A 119 -9.57 2.83 17.10
C TRP A 119 -9.00 4.08 17.80
N LEU A 120 -9.81 5.13 17.95
CA LEU A 120 -9.41 6.32 18.68
C LEU A 120 -9.21 6.04 20.17
N LEU A 121 -10.15 5.35 20.81
CA LEU A 121 -10.15 5.12 22.26
C LEU A 121 -9.13 4.07 22.69
N GLU A 122 -9.04 2.96 21.96
CA GLU A 122 -8.20 1.81 22.33
C GLU A 122 -6.76 1.95 21.82
N HIS A 123 -6.59 2.53 20.62
CA HIS A 123 -5.29 2.57 19.95
C HIS A 123 -4.73 3.98 19.74
N LYS A 124 -5.45 5.04 20.15
CA LYS A 124 -5.09 6.44 19.86
C LYS A 124 -4.87 6.67 18.37
N THR A 125 -5.69 6.01 17.55
CA THR A 125 -5.57 6.03 16.09
C THR A 125 -6.62 6.94 15.48
N VAL A 126 -6.19 7.78 14.53
CA VAL A 126 -7.09 8.64 13.75
C VAL A 126 -6.89 8.43 12.25
N LEU A 127 -7.97 8.57 11.49
CA LEU A 127 -7.94 8.52 10.03
C LEU A 127 -7.75 9.93 9.47
N PHE A 128 -6.82 10.08 8.53
CA PHE A 128 -6.55 11.32 7.83
C PHE A 128 -6.81 11.15 6.33
N TYR A 129 -7.88 11.76 5.84
CA TYR A 129 -8.26 11.70 4.43
C TYR A 129 -7.54 12.75 3.61
N LEU A 130 -6.84 12.32 2.56
CA LEU A 130 -6.22 13.20 1.58
C LEU A 130 -7.27 14.02 0.81
N PRO A 131 -6.87 15.13 0.16
CA PRO A 131 -7.72 15.78 -0.83
C PRO A 131 -8.07 14.82 -1.97
N ALA A 132 -9.22 15.05 -2.61
CA ALA A 132 -9.63 14.25 -3.76
C ALA A 132 -8.63 14.42 -4.92
N TYR A 133 -8.34 13.31 -5.60
CA TYR A 133 -7.42 13.28 -6.75
C TYR A 133 -6.01 13.79 -6.44
N SER A 134 -5.48 13.48 -5.24
CA SER A 134 -4.10 13.80 -4.84
C SER A 134 -3.22 12.56 -4.60
N PRO A 135 -3.07 11.67 -5.61
CA PRO A 135 -2.23 10.47 -5.51
C PRO A 135 -0.77 10.78 -5.15
N GLU A 136 -0.25 11.93 -5.56
CA GLU A 136 1.10 12.39 -5.27
C GLU A 136 1.38 12.61 -3.78
N LEU A 137 0.33 12.77 -2.97
CA LEU A 137 0.43 12.91 -1.52
C LEU A 137 0.43 11.54 -0.82
N ASN A 138 0.06 10.47 -1.52
CA ASN A 138 -0.01 9.12 -0.97
C ASN A 138 1.28 8.36 -1.25
N MET A 139 2.20 8.34 -0.27
CA MET A 139 3.57 7.81 -0.47
C MET A 139 3.59 6.33 -0.85
N ILE A 140 2.60 5.55 -0.42
CA ILE A 140 2.51 4.12 -0.76
C ILE A 140 2.28 3.89 -2.27
N GLU A 141 1.70 4.86 -3.01
CA GLU A 141 1.55 4.73 -4.46
C GLU A 141 2.91 4.67 -5.18
N ILE A 142 3.92 5.37 -4.65
CA ILE A 142 5.30 5.30 -5.15
C ILE A 142 5.85 3.89 -4.95
N VAL A 143 5.57 3.28 -3.80
CA VAL A 143 5.97 1.90 -3.48
C VAL A 143 5.29 0.91 -4.41
N TRP A 144 3.97 1.06 -4.65
CA TRP A 144 3.24 0.23 -5.60
C TRP A 144 3.79 0.33 -7.01
N ARG A 145 4.14 1.54 -7.44
CA ARG A 145 4.78 1.75 -8.75
C ARG A 145 6.12 1.03 -8.83
N HIS A 146 6.97 1.11 -7.80
CA HIS A 146 8.24 0.39 -7.81
C HIS A 146 8.06 -1.13 -7.77
N LEU A 147 7.15 -1.64 -6.94
CA LEU A 147 6.83 -3.07 -6.91
C LEU A 147 6.38 -3.57 -8.29
N LYS A 148 5.51 -2.84 -8.99
CA LYS A 148 4.97 -3.26 -10.30
C LYS A 148 5.96 -3.14 -11.46
N TYR A 149 6.71 -2.05 -11.52
CA TYR A 149 7.48 -1.68 -12.72
C TYR A 149 8.99 -1.86 -12.58
N ARG A 150 9.51 -1.93 -11.35
CA ARG A 150 10.96 -1.99 -11.10
C ARG A 150 11.39 -3.30 -10.46
N TRP A 151 10.68 -3.77 -9.44
CA TRP A 151 11.11 -4.92 -8.63
C TRP A 151 10.43 -6.22 -9.02
N ARG A 152 9.22 -6.16 -9.57
CA ARG A 152 8.59 -7.31 -10.21
C ARG A 152 9.40 -7.74 -11.43
N ARG A 153 9.79 -9.01 -11.47
CA ARG A 153 10.39 -9.64 -12.66
C ARG A 153 9.40 -9.65 -13.83
N ALA A 154 9.89 -9.48 -15.05
CA ALA A 154 9.11 -9.58 -16.29
C ALA A 154 8.72 -11.02 -16.61
N LEU A 155 7.97 -11.66 -15.71
CA LEU A 155 7.46 -13.02 -15.82
C LEU A 155 5.94 -13.01 -15.63
N THR A 156 5.27 -13.83 -16.44
CA THR A 156 3.83 -14.08 -16.28
C THR A 156 3.61 -15.00 -15.09
N TRP A 157 2.80 -14.54 -14.14
CA TRP A 157 2.30 -15.36 -13.04
C TRP A 157 1.00 -16.06 -13.45
N THR A 158 0.85 -17.30 -13.02
CA THR A 158 -0.35 -18.11 -13.23
C THR A 158 -1.25 -18.06 -12.00
N ARG A 159 -2.42 -18.72 -12.06
CA ARG A 159 -3.32 -18.80 -10.89
C ARG A 159 -2.68 -19.53 -9.72
N GLU A 160 -1.78 -20.47 -10.01
CA GLU A 160 -1.07 -21.29 -9.05
C GLU A 160 0.09 -20.52 -8.39
N THR A 161 0.72 -19.60 -9.12
CA THR A 161 1.92 -18.88 -8.62
C THR A 161 1.61 -17.51 -8.05
N ILE A 162 0.52 -16.84 -8.49
CA ILE A 162 0.28 -15.42 -8.17
C ILE A 162 0.22 -15.13 -6.68
N ASP A 163 -0.39 -16.01 -5.89
CA ASP A 163 -0.53 -15.80 -4.43
C ASP A 163 0.82 -15.92 -3.71
N THR A 164 1.66 -16.87 -4.14
CA THR A 164 3.03 -17.03 -3.62
C THR A 164 3.89 -15.82 -3.99
N GLU A 165 3.82 -15.39 -5.24
CA GLU A 165 4.58 -14.25 -5.75
C GLU A 165 4.16 -12.94 -5.09
N LEU A 166 2.87 -12.76 -4.78
CA LEU A 166 2.37 -11.57 -4.07
C LEU A 166 2.59 -11.60 -2.57
N THR A 167 2.93 -12.75 -1.99
CA THR A 167 3.43 -12.84 -0.63
C THR A 167 4.93 -12.53 -0.59
N ALA A 168 5.68 -13.01 -1.59
CA ALA A 168 7.13 -12.85 -1.66
C ALA A 168 7.58 -11.46 -2.12
N LEU A 169 6.94 -10.88 -3.14
CA LEU A 169 7.40 -9.62 -3.74
C LEU A 169 7.30 -8.43 -2.77
N PRO A 170 6.16 -8.16 -2.09
CA PRO A 170 6.04 -7.02 -1.20
C PRO A 170 6.75 -7.23 0.15
N SER A 171 6.92 -8.48 0.61
CA SER A 171 7.64 -8.78 1.86
C SER A 171 9.14 -8.45 1.80
N ARG A 172 9.69 -8.31 0.60
CA ARG A 172 11.07 -7.84 0.36
C ARG A 172 11.22 -6.32 0.54
N TYR A 173 10.13 -5.56 0.63
CA TYR A 173 10.17 -4.13 0.92
C TYR A 173 10.57 -3.87 2.37
N GLY A 174 11.49 -2.93 2.58
CA GLY A 174 12.13 -2.67 3.87
C GLY A 174 13.39 -3.49 4.10
N GLN A 175 13.62 -4.56 3.32
CA GLN A 175 14.81 -5.42 3.40
C GLN A 175 15.68 -5.30 2.15
N ASP A 176 15.20 -5.81 1.01
CA ASP A 176 15.90 -5.79 -0.27
C ASP A 176 15.57 -4.54 -1.09
N PHE A 177 14.38 -3.99 -0.86
CA PHE A 177 13.85 -2.85 -1.60
C PHE A 177 13.53 -1.72 -0.64
N GLN A 178 13.96 -0.53 -0.98
CA GLN A 178 13.58 0.69 -0.26
C GLN A 178 13.34 1.81 -1.26
N THR A 179 12.40 2.69 -0.92
CA THR A 179 12.19 3.96 -1.60
C THR A 179 12.70 5.06 -0.69
N ASP A 180 13.41 6.02 -1.26
CA ASP A 180 13.76 7.25 -0.58
C ASP A 180 12.63 8.27 -0.76
N PHE A 181 12.12 8.79 0.34
CA PHE A 181 11.06 9.80 0.39
C PHE A 181 11.58 11.18 0.82
N SER A 182 12.91 11.35 0.83
CA SER A 182 13.62 12.57 1.23
C SER A 182 13.52 13.70 0.22
#